data_AF-A0A4P8TEE5-F1
#
_entry.id   AF-A0A4P8TEE5-F1
#
_cell.length_a   1.000
_cell.length_b   1.000
_cell.length_c   1.000
_cell.angle_alpha   90.00
_cell.angle_beta   90.00
_cell.angle_gamma   90.00
#
_symmetry.space_group_name_H-M   'P 1'
#
loop_
_entity.id
_entity.type
_entity.pdbx_description
1 polymer ?
#
loop_
_entity_poly.entity_id
_entity_poly.type
_entity_poly.pdbx_seq_one_letter_code
_entity_poly.pdbx_strand_id
1 'polypeptide(L)'
;MNDLLLALTGDPGVTTLLAGNSSGDGSAGILFPFLAGPAVFIAVYLGIYRFYRNTDKRHEFERKTEVSVGNLRSADRRVGSNNRQRSRRMNGSNEDDHLVRVQRIQVR
;
A
#
# COMPACT_ATOMS: atom_id res chain seq x y z
N MET A 1 26.06 -31.97 39.17
CA MET A 1 24.61 -32.10 38.92
C MET A 1 24.17 -31.01 37.96
N ASN A 2 24.09 -31.39 36.68
CA ASN A 2 23.07 -30.96 35.72
C ASN A 2 23.13 -29.51 35.17
N ASP A 3 24.24 -29.14 34.50
CA ASP A 3 24.33 -27.90 33.70
C ASP A 3 23.22 -27.78 32.64
N LEU A 4 22.72 -28.91 32.13
CA LEU A 4 21.56 -28.97 31.23
C LEU A 4 20.29 -28.42 31.87
N LEU A 5 20.06 -28.67 33.16
CA LEU A 5 18.89 -28.12 33.86
C LEU A 5 19.03 -26.62 34.04
N LEU A 6 20.23 -26.14 34.35
CA LEU A 6 20.50 -24.71 34.54
C LEU A 6 20.32 -23.92 33.24
N ALA A 7 20.83 -24.46 32.12
CA ALA A 7 20.64 -23.89 30.79
C ALA A 7 19.17 -23.85 30.38
N LEU A 8 18.40 -24.90 30.68
CA LEU A 8 16.98 -25.00 30.35
C LEU A 8 16.11 -24.06 31.21
N THR A 9 16.48 -23.83 32.49
CA THR A 9 15.76 -22.89 33.37
C THR A 9 16.02 -21.42 33.06
N GLY A 10 17.13 -21.10 32.40
CA GLY A 10 17.45 -19.75 31.94
C GLY A 10 16.85 -19.39 30.58
N ASP A 11 16.29 -20.37 29.86
CA ASP A 11 15.75 -20.15 28.52
C ASP A 11 14.32 -19.57 28.61
N PRO A 12 14.09 -18.33 28.16
CA PRO A 12 12.76 -17.73 28.15
C PRO A 12 11.74 -18.53 27.32
N GLY A 13 12.19 -19.33 26.34
CA GLY A 13 11.32 -20.22 25.58
C GLY A 13 10.74 -21.35 26.44
N VAL A 14 11.56 -21.93 27.32
CA VAL A 14 11.13 -23.01 28.22
C VAL A 14 10.23 -22.48 29.30
N THR A 15 10.53 -21.32 29.88
CA THR A 15 9.69 -20.70 30.91
C THR A 15 8.29 -20.36 30.36
N THR A 16 8.22 -19.89 29.11
CA THR A 16 6.95 -19.59 28.43
C THR A 16 6.14 -20.86 28.14
N LEU A 17 6.78 -21.94 27.67
CA LEU A 17 6.14 -23.25 27.46
C LEU A 17 5.64 -23.87 28.78
N LEU A 18 6.42 -23.77 29.85
CA LEU A 18 6.09 -24.34 31.15
C LEU A 18 4.97 -23.56 31.86
N ALA A 19 4.96 -22.23 31.73
CA ALA A 19 3.89 -21.37 32.24
C ALA A 19 2.53 -21.69 31.59
N GLY A 20 2.52 -21.99 30.28
CA GLY A 20 1.32 -22.41 29.55
C GLY A 20 0.69 -23.73 30.05
N ASN A 21 1.46 -24.59 30.73
CA ASN A 21 0.99 -25.87 31.26
C ASN A 21 0.35 -25.78 32.66
N SER A 22 0.45 -24.62 33.33
CA SER A 22 -0.09 -24.37 34.68
C SER A 22 -1.59 -24.04 34.71
N SER A 23 -2.13 -23.65 33.55
CA SER A 23 -3.57 -23.46 33.35
C SER A 23 -4.12 -24.79 32.83
N GLY A 24 -5.20 -25.32 33.38
CA GLY A 24 -5.74 -26.67 33.09
C GLY A 24 -6.08 -26.99 31.62
N ASP A 25 -5.85 -26.05 30.68
CA ASP A 25 -5.88 -26.22 29.23
C ASP A 25 -4.48 -26.42 28.66
N GLY A 26 -3.78 -27.49 29.06
CA GLY A 26 -2.38 -27.75 28.69
C GLY A 26 -2.11 -27.77 27.17
N SER A 27 -3.14 -28.02 26.35
CA SER A 27 -3.04 -27.92 24.88
C SER A 27 -3.07 -26.48 24.38
N ALA A 28 -3.85 -25.58 24.99
CA ALA A 28 -3.98 -24.20 24.54
C ALA A 28 -2.73 -23.38 24.86
N GLY A 29 -2.14 -23.57 26.05
CA GLY A 29 -0.92 -22.88 26.46
C GLY A 29 0.30 -23.23 25.59
N ILE A 30 0.39 -24.48 25.14
CA ILE A 30 1.48 -24.94 24.25
C ILE A 30 1.21 -24.52 22.79
N LEU A 31 -0.03 -24.56 22.32
CA LEU A 31 -0.37 -24.25 20.93
C LEU A 31 -0.38 -22.73 20.64
N PHE A 32 -0.61 -21.90 21.67
CA PHE A 32 -0.70 -20.45 21.54
C PHE A 32 0.50 -19.80 20.83
N PRO A 33 1.77 -20.01 21.22
CA PRO A 33 2.91 -19.37 20.53
C PRO A 33 3.03 -19.80 19.06
N PHE A 34 2.68 -21.05 18.74
CA PHE A 34 2.73 -21.58 17.37
C PHE A 34 1.64 -20.99 16.46
N LEU A 35 0.53 -20.54 17.02
CA LEU A 35 -0.51 -19.84 16.27
C LEU A 35 -0.26 -18.33 16.26
N ALA A 36 0.10 -17.75 17.40
CA ALA A 36 0.30 -16.32 17.56
C ALA A 36 1.42 -15.77 16.66
N GLY A 37 2.56 -16.46 16.57
CA GLY A 37 3.69 -16.03 15.73
C GLY A 37 3.30 -15.88 14.25
N PRO A 38 2.87 -16.97 13.57
CA PRO A 38 2.42 -16.92 12.19
C PRO A 38 1.22 -15.98 11.97
N ALA A 39 0.26 -15.93 12.90
CA ALA A 39 -0.90 -15.05 12.78
C ALA A 39 -0.50 -13.57 12.80
N VAL A 40 0.38 -13.16 13.73
CA VAL A 40 0.90 -11.79 13.79
C VAL A 40 1.68 -11.45 12.51
N PHE A 41 2.54 -12.37 12.04
CA PHE A 41 3.29 -12.17 10.80
C PHE A 41 2.36 -11.95 9.59
N ILE A 42 1.36 -12.81 9.42
CA ILE A 42 0.38 -12.70 8.32
C ILE A 42 -0.40 -11.38 8.42
N ALA A 43 -0.85 -11.01 9.61
CA ALA A 43 -1.61 -9.78 9.83
C ALA A 43 -0.80 -8.53 9.47
N VAL A 44 0.47 -8.47 9.92
CA VAL A 44 1.38 -7.36 9.60
C VAL A 44 1.68 -7.30 8.10
N TYR A 45 2.01 -8.43 7.48
CA TYR A 45 2.28 -8.49 6.04
C TYR A 45 1.08 -8.02 5.22
N LEU A 46 -0.12 -8.53 5.52
CA LEU A 46 -1.34 -8.13 4.83
C LEU A 46 -1.70 -6.67 5.08
N GLY A 47 -1.48 -6.14 6.29
CA GLY A 47 -1.69 -4.74 6.62
C GLY A 47 -0.82 -3.81 5.77
N ILE A 48 0.49 -4.07 5.72
CA ILE A 48 1.44 -3.31 4.89
C ILE A 48 1.09 -3.47 3.40
N TYR A 49 0.81 -4.70 2.97
CA TYR A 49 0.44 -4.98 1.58
C TYR A 49 -0.81 -4.21 1.18
N ARG A 50 -1.89 -4.23 1.98
CA ARG A 50 -3.11 -3.47 1.65
C ARG A 50 -2.88 -1.97 1.67
N PHE A 51 -2.12 -1.47 2.64
CA PHE A 51 -1.80 -0.05 2.77
C PHE A 51 -1.08 0.50 1.54
N TYR A 52 -0.07 -0.20 1.02
CA TYR A 52 0.72 0.27 -0.12
C TYR A 52 0.18 -0.18 -1.47
N ARG A 53 -0.36 -1.39 -1.56
CA ARG A 53 -0.76 -1.98 -2.83
C ARG A 53 -2.16 -1.55 -3.26
N ASN A 54 -2.86 -0.75 -2.44
CA ASN A 54 -4.19 -0.16 -2.70
C ASN A 54 -5.17 -1.17 -3.34
N THR A 55 -5.00 -2.47 -3.06
CA THR A 55 -5.70 -3.56 -3.77
C THR A 55 -7.18 -3.60 -3.40
N ASP A 56 -7.51 -3.02 -2.26
CA ASP A 56 -8.85 -2.80 -1.72
C ASP A 56 -9.52 -1.52 -2.26
N LYS A 57 -8.75 -0.60 -2.86
CA LYS A 57 -9.31 0.63 -3.42
C LYS A 57 -9.73 0.39 -4.86
N ARG A 58 -11.05 0.28 -5.06
CA ARG A 58 -11.65 0.41 -6.39
C ARG A 58 -11.55 1.89 -6.75
N HIS A 59 -10.80 2.20 -7.82
CA HIS A 59 -10.87 3.51 -8.42
C HIS A 59 -12.26 3.66 -9.04
N GLU A 60 -13.13 4.44 -8.41
CA GLU A 60 -14.28 5.05 -9.08
C GLU A 60 -13.69 6.05 -10.09
N PHE A 61 -13.24 5.54 -11.23
CA PHE A 61 -13.05 6.38 -12.39
C PHE A 61 -14.45 6.81 -12.81
N GLU A 62 -14.69 8.12 -12.77
CA GLU A 62 -15.86 8.83 -13.30
C GLU A 62 -17.02 9.12 -12.32
N ARG A 63 -17.08 10.38 -11.86
CA ARG A 63 -18.20 11.35 -12.08
C ARG A 63 -18.28 12.38 -10.95
N LYS A 64 -17.31 13.28 -10.82
CA LYS A 64 -17.54 14.57 -10.13
C LYS A 64 -16.77 15.69 -10.80
N THR A 65 -17.27 16.13 -11.94
CA THR A 65 -17.14 17.54 -12.32
C THR A 65 -18.54 18.11 -12.28
N GLU A 66 -19.02 18.42 -11.07
CA GLU A 66 -20.17 19.32 -10.94
C GLU A 66 -19.68 20.71 -11.33
N VAL A 67 -19.85 21.07 -12.60
CA VAL A 67 -19.64 22.43 -13.07
C VAL A 67 -20.86 23.25 -12.64
N SER A 68 -20.81 23.79 -11.41
CA SER A 68 -21.76 24.82 -11.00
C SER A 68 -21.37 26.12 -11.70
N VAL A 69 -22.13 26.47 -12.74
CA VAL A 69 -22.02 27.77 -13.39
C VAL A 69 -22.78 28.76 -12.52
N GLY A 70 -22.05 29.54 -11.71
CA GLY A 70 -22.63 30.73 -11.06
C GLY A 70 -23.21 31.67 -12.11
N ASN A 71 -24.20 32.49 -11.75
CA ASN A 71 -24.88 33.43 -12.65
C ASN A 71 -23.86 34.43 -13.26
N LEU A 72 -23.25 34.03 -14.38
CA LEU A 72 -22.32 34.82 -15.17
C LEU A 72 -23.14 35.94 -15.83
N ARG A 73 -23.24 37.09 -15.16
CA ARG A 73 -23.88 38.31 -15.69
C ARG A 73 -23.14 38.93 -16.88
N SER A 74 -22.03 38.33 -17.30
CA SER A 74 -21.27 38.76 -18.47
C SER A 74 -21.25 37.63 -19.48
N ALA A 75 -21.78 37.88 -20.66
CA ALA A 75 -21.63 36.98 -21.79
C ALA A 75 -20.16 37.02 -22.23
N ASP A 76 -19.44 35.90 -22.05
CA ASP A 76 -18.12 35.74 -22.63
C ASP A 76 -18.25 35.73 -24.16
N ARG A 77 -17.87 36.86 -24.78
CA ARG A 77 -17.93 37.02 -26.23
C ARG A 77 -16.58 36.58 -26.78
N ARG A 78 -16.53 35.37 -27.35
CA ARG A 78 -15.34 34.80 -28.00
C ARG A 78 -14.74 35.80 -29.00
N VAL A 79 -13.60 36.40 -28.65
CA VAL A 79 -12.90 37.40 -29.50
C VAL A 79 -12.04 36.71 -30.57
N GLY A 80 -11.69 35.44 -30.40
CA GLY A 80 -10.94 34.69 -31.39
C GLY A 80 -10.48 33.32 -30.91
N SER A 81 -9.80 32.60 -31.80
CA SER A 81 -9.17 31.31 -31.53
C SER A 81 -7.83 31.30 -32.23
N ASN A 82 -6.74 31.21 -31.47
CA ASN A 82 -5.40 31.15 -32.04
C ASN A 82 -4.79 29.77 -31.74
N ASN A 83 -5.08 28.81 -32.62
CA ASN A 83 -4.44 27.51 -32.57
C ASN A 83 -3.28 27.50 -33.55
N ARG A 84 -2.08 27.84 -33.05
CA ARG A 84 -0.80 27.69 -33.79
C ARG A 84 -0.34 26.22 -33.90
N GLN A 85 -1.19 25.27 -33.50
CA GLN A 85 -0.94 23.85 -33.61
C GLN A 85 -1.08 23.42 -35.08
N ARG A 86 0.04 23.07 -35.71
CA ARG A 86 0.06 22.55 -37.10
C ARG A 86 -0.28 21.06 -37.20
N SER A 87 -0.25 20.36 -36.07
CA SER A 87 -0.51 18.93 -35.99
C SER A 87 -1.51 18.65 -34.89
N ARG A 88 -2.36 17.65 -35.11
CA ARG A 88 -3.27 17.11 -34.10
C ARG A 88 -2.55 16.30 -33.02
N ARG A 89 -1.34 15.82 -33.31
CA ARG A 89 -0.52 15.02 -32.40
C ARG A 89 0.83 15.66 -32.22
N MET A 90 1.33 15.66 -30.98
CA MET A 90 2.68 16.11 -30.67
C MET A 90 3.68 15.12 -31.26
N ASN A 91 4.69 15.63 -31.97
CA ASN A 91 5.78 14.77 -32.44
C ASN A 91 6.54 14.23 -31.22
N GLY A 92 6.66 12.90 -31.10
CA GLY A 92 7.20 12.24 -29.92
C GLY A 92 6.19 12.06 -28.77
N SER A 93 4.88 12.04 -29.07
CA SER A 93 3.86 11.67 -28.07
C SER A 93 4.09 10.27 -27.53
N ASN A 94 4.06 10.10 -26.22
CA ASN A 94 4.33 8.83 -25.55
C ASN A 94 3.06 7.99 -25.25
N GLU A 95 1.97 8.27 -25.97
CA GLU A 95 0.64 7.70 -25.69
C GLU A 95 0.65 6.18 -25.83
N ASP A 96 1.33 5.64 -26.84
CA ASP A 96 1.42 4.21 -27.11
C ASP A 96 2.64 3.52 -26.47
N ASP A 97 3.59 4.27 -25.90
CA ASP A 97 4.87 3.74 -25.38
C ASP A 97 5.29 4.34 -24.03
N HIS A 98 4.35 4.40 -23.09
CA HIS A 98 4.48 5.07 -21.78
C HIS A 98 5.69 4.67 -20.91
N LEU A 99 6.40 3.59 -21.26
CA LEU A 99 7.60 3.13 -20.54
C LEU A 99 8.89 3.77 -21.07
N VAL A 100 8.87 4.38 -22.25
CA VAL A 100 10.03 5.09 -22.80
C VAL A 100 10.31 6.37 -21.98
N ARG A 101 11.52 6.45 -21.43
CA ARG A 101 11.97 7.60 -20.65
C ARG A 101 12.26 8.79 -21.57
N VAL A 102 11.75 9.97 -21.19
CA VAL A 102 12.01 11.23 -21.91
C VAL A 102 13.49 11.59 -21.82
N GLN A 103 14.13 11.82 -22.97
CA GLN A 103 15.49 12.33 -23.04
C GLN A 103 15.49 13.81 -22.62
N ARG A 104 16.25 14.15 -21.56
CA ARG A 104 16.38 15.54 -21.14
C ARG A 104 17.23 16.30 -22.16
N ILE A 105 16.66 17.37 -22.71
CA ILE A 105 17.41 18.35 -23.50
C ILE A 105 18.36 19.06 -22.53
N GLN A 106 19.67 18.93 -22.76
CA GLN A 106 20.65 19.78 -22.08
C GLN A 106 20.74 21.10 -22.83
N VAL A 107 20.29 22.17 -22.17
CA VAL A 107 20.48 23.53 -22.67
C VAL A 107 21.86 23.99 -22.22
N ARG A 108 22.70 24.41 -23.17
CA ARG A 108 23.98 25.08 -22.93
C ARG A 108 23.78 26.58 -22.90
#